data_AF-R5B4E5-F1
#
_entry.id   AF-R5B4E5-F1
#
_cell.length_a   1.000
_cell.length_b   1.000
_cell.length_c   1.000
_cell.angle_alpha   90.00
_cell.angle_beta   90.00
_cell.angle_gamma   90.00
#
_symmetry.space_group_name_H-M   'P 1'
#
loop_
_entity.id
_entity.type
_entity.pdbx_description
1 polymer ?
#
loop_
_entity_poly.entity_id
_entity_poly.type
_entity_poly.pdbx_seq_one_letter_code
_entity_poly.pdbx_strand_id
1 'polypeptide(L)'
;MDNSPLHIFLDSISQSEAPQPQLTDELAHLYPYFTLPAALELKLAQPDTDRKQTLMARVALNAPNPHTLFQLIDPDGTRFARFYPDTHASATPSTEDALDTFMQNYGNTDPKEQALLEKLIFNPVATDYASVLIKEDRDNPQPSAAPASEQDSRLDAFLASHPAENTTPVIPAPEPESHHKTRKAPTPAADSPLSESLAKFYIKRHRYDKAYEIISQLSLNFPEKSIYFADQLRFLRKLIASQRLANNK
;
A
#
# COMPACT_ATOMS: atom_id res chain seq x y z
N MET A 1 -26.59 55.77 21.35
CA MET A 1 -25.68 54.95 20.54
C MET A 1 -25.46 53.70 21.34
N ASP A 2 -26.27 52.69 21.05
CA ASP A 2 -26.48 51.56 21.94
C ASP A 2 -25.24 50.69 21.97
N ASN A 3 -24.59 50.63 23.15
CA ASN A 3 -23.35 49.89 23.40
C ASN A 3 -23.64 48.38 23.50
N SER A 4 -24.29 47.82 22.48
CA SER A 4 -24.64 46.41 22.42
C SER A 4 -23.36 45.59 22.15
N PRO A 5 -23.12 44.50 22.88
CA PRO A 5 -21.93 43.66 22.68
C PRO A 5 -21.84 43.09 21.26
N LEU A 6 -22.98 42.92 20.57
CA LEU A 6 -23.01 42.54 19.16
C LEU A 6 -22.46 43.64 18.25
N HIS A 7 -22.71 44.91 18.54
CA HIS A 7 -22.22 46.01 17.72
C HIS A 7 -20.70 46.11 17.82
N ILE A 8 -20.16 45.99 19.05
CA ILE A 8 -18.72 45.97 19.31
C ILE A 8 -18.05 44.81 18.58
N PHE A 9 -18.70 43.64 18.54
CA PHE A 9 -18.21 42.48 17.79
C PHE A 9 -18.22 42.67 16.27
N LEU A 10 -19.28 43.27 15.73
CA LEU A 10 -19.34 43.55 14.30
C LEU A 10 -18.28 44.57 13.88
N ASP A 11 -18.02 45.57 14.73
CA ASP A 11 -16.94 46.52 14.54
C ASP A 11 -15.57 45.82 14.57
N SER A 12 -15.34 44.87 15.49
CA SER A 12 -14.07 44.11 15.51
C SER A 12 -13.88 43.23 14.26
N ILE A 13 -14.95 42.63 13.74
CA ILE A 13 -14.91 41.88 12.46
C ILE A 13 -14.55 42.81 11.31
N SER A 14 -15.14 44.01 11.25
CA SER A 14 -14.85 44.97 10.18
C SER A 14 -13.38 45.40 10.14
N GLN A 15 -12.73 45.40 11.30
CA GLN A 15 -11.31 45.74 11.48
C GLN A 15 -10.40 44.51 11.35
N SER A 16 -10.96 43.32 11.13
CA SER A 16 -10.24 42.04 11.10
C SER A 16 -9.43 41.74 12.37
N GLU A 17 -9.87 42.29 13.50
CA GLU A 17 -9.22 42.10 14.80
C GLU A 17 -9.84 40.90 15.54
N ALA A 18 -9.04 40.25 16.38
CA ALA A 18 -9.53 39.19 17.24
C ALA A 18 -10.50 39.74 18.29
N PRO A 19 -11.66 39.09 18.52
CA PRO A 19 -12.56 39.50 19.58
C PRO A 19 -11.88 39.35 20.95
N GLN A 20 -12.10 40.32 21.84
CA GLN A 20 -11.60 40.27 23.20
C GLN A 20 -12.29 39.14 23.99
N PRO A 21 -11.58 38.42 24.87
CA PRO A 21 -12.11 37.22 25.55
C PRO A 21 -13.34 37.53 26.41
N GLN A 22 -13.38 38.71 27.02
CA GLN A 22 -14.51 39.19 27.84
C GLN A 22 -15.78 39.33 26.98
N LEU A 23 -15.65 39.93 25.80
CA LEU A 23 -16.75 40.09 24.85
C LEU A 23 -17.22 38.73 24.33
N THR A 24 -16.30 37.79 24.06
CA THR A 24 -16.66 36.43 23.63
C THR A 24 -17.48 35.70 24.71
N ASP A 25 -17.14 35.89 25.99
CA ASP A 25 -17.87 35.29 27.10
C ASP A 25 -19.23 35.95 27.32
N GLU A 26 -19.32 37.29 27.26
CA GLU A 26 -20.60 38.00 27.32
C GLU A 26 -21.55 37.57 26.20
N LEU A 27 -21.05 37.47 24.96
CA LEU A 27 -21.85 36.99 23.84
C LEU A 27 -22.24 35.53 23.98
N ALA A 28 -21.39 34.68 24.55
CA ALA A 28 -21.74 33.29 24.82
C ALA A 28 -22.84 33.16 25.88
N HIS A 29 -22.87 34.05 26.87
CA HIS A 29 -23.93 34.09 27.89
C HIS A 29 -25.26 34.61 27.32
N LEU A 30 -25.22 35.65 26.48
CA LEU A 30 -26.42 36.24 25.88
C LEU A 30 -26.97 35.40 24.72
N TYR A 31 -26.08 34.79 23.93
CA TYR A 31 -26.40 34.02 22.74
C TYR A 31 -25.65 32.67 22.72
N PRO A 32 -26.13 31.65 23.46
CA PRO A 32 -25.44 30.36 23.60
C PRO A 32 -25.13 29.62 22.29
N TYR A 33 -25.95 29.83 21.27
CA TYR A 33 -25.82 29.21 19.94
C TYR A 33 -24.88 29.97 18.99
N PHE A 34 -24.39 31.15 19.40
CA PHE A 34 -23.59 32.01 18.54
C PHE A 34 -22.11 31.61 18.61
N THR A 35 -21.68 30.75 17.68
CA THR A 35 -20.33 30.15 17.67
C THR A 35 -19.25 31.03 17.03
N LEU A 36 -19.64 32.06 16.26
CA LEU A 36 -18.70 32.88 15.49
C LEU A 36 -17.65 33.61 16.36
N PRO A 37 -18.00 34.24 17.50
CA PRO A 37 -17.00 34.88 18.35
C PRO A 37 -15.95 33.90 18.84
N ALA A 38 -16.37 32.71 19.26
CA ALA A 38 -15.48 31.66 19.76
C ALA A 38 -14.57 31.10 18.64
N ALA A 39 -15.10 30.91 17.44
CA ALA A 39 -14.33 30.47 16.28
C ALA A 39 -13.30 31.53 15.83
N LEU A 40 -13.66 32.81 15.84
CA LEU A 40 -12.74 33.89 15.51
C LEU A 40 -11.65 34.08 16.57
N GLU A 41 -11.98 33.97 17.86
CA GLU A 41 -10.97 33.98 18.93
C GLU A 41 -9.98 32.83 18.76
N LEU A 42 -10.46 31.61 18.47
CA LEU A 42 -9.61 30.45 18.19
C LEU A 42 -8.69 30.65 16.98
N LYS A 43 -9.15 31.36 15.95
CA LYS A 43 -8.42 31.60 14.70
C LYS A 43 -7.39 32.73 14.83
N LEU A 44 -7.76 33.85 15.43
CA LEU A 44 -6.98 35.09 15.39
C LEU A 44 -6.17 35.33 16.67
N ALA A 45 -6.69 34.96 17.85
CA ALA A 45 -6.06 35.30 19.13
C ALA A 45 -5.06 34.26 19.65
N GLN A 46 -5.05 33.03 19.09
CA GLN A 46 -4.25 31.90 19.57
C GLN A 46 -4.24 31.76 21.11
N PRO A 47 -5.41 31.52 21.73
CA PRO A 47 -5.54 31.50 23.19
C PRO A 47 -4.80 30.33 23.85
N ASP A 48 -4.55 30.48 25.16
CA ASP A 48 -3.96 29.44 26.03
C ASP A 48 -4.71 28.11 25.95
N THR A 49 -4.03 27.02 26.31
CA THR A 49 -4.51 25.64 26.16
C THR A 49 -5.90 25.42 26.78
N ASP A 50 -6.15 25.94 27.98
CA ASP A 50 -7.41 25.75 28.72
C ASP A 50 -8.56 26.56 28.10
N ARG A 51 -8.27 27.82 27.73
CA ARG A 51 -9.23 28.69 27.05
C ARG A 51 -9.62 28.10 25.69
N LYS A 52 -8.61 27.63 24.95
CA LYS A 52 -8.76 26.97 23.66
C LYS A 52 -9.65 25.73 23.74
N GLN A 53 -9.47 24.87 24.75
CA GLN A 53 -10.36 23.71 24.98
C GLN A 53 -11.79 24.15 25.25
N THR A 54 -11.99 25.18 26.07
CA THR A 54 -13.32 25.70 26.41
C THR A 54 -14.04 26.24 25.16
N LEU A 55 -13.35 27.04 24.35
CA LEU A 55 -13.90 27.57 23.11
C LEU A 55 -14.20 26.46 22.10
N MET A 56 -13.33 25.47 21.97
CA MET A 56 -13.57 24.29 21.12
C MET A 56 -14.80 23.52 21.54
N ALA A 57 -14.97 23.27 22.84
CA ALA A 57 -16.15 22.58 23.35
C ALA A 57 -17.42 23.36 23.01
N ARG A 58 -17.41 24.68 23.17
CA ARG A 58 -18.55 25.55 22.79
C ARG A 58 -18.85 25.51 21.29
N VAL A 59 -17.84 25.52 20.44
CA VAL A 59 -18.03 25.43 18.97
C VAL A 59 -18.52 24.03 18.59
N ALA A 60 -17.98 22.97 19.19
CA ALA A 60 -18.37 21.58 18.93
C ALA A 60 -19.80 21.28 19.33
N LEU A 61 -20.24 21.75 20.51
CA LEU A 61 -21.61 21.53 21.01
C LEU A 61 -22.68 22.19 20.14
N ASN A 62 -22.33 23.28 19.46
CA ASN A 62 -23.25 24.07 18.64
C ASN A 62 -23.05 23.84 17.13
N ALA A 63 -22.11 22.98 16.73
CA ALA A 63 -21.87 22.67 15.32
C ALA A 63 -22.94 21.67 14.82
N PRO A 64 -23.63 21.96 13.69
CA PRO A 64 -24.65 21.07 13.16
C PRO A 64 -24.07 19.79 12.54
N ASN A 65 -22.83 19.83 12.05
CA ASN A 65 -22.17 18.67 11.46
C ASN A 65 -20.63 18.74 11.63
N PRO A 66 -19.92 17.59 11.52
CA PRO A 66 -18.46 17.57 11.65
C PRO A 66 -17.74 18.47 10.65
N HIS A 67 -18.29 18.64 9.44
CA HIS A 67 -17.66 19.46 8.39
C HIS A 67 -17.59 20.94 8.78
N THR A 68 -18.69 21.51 9.28
CA THR A 68 -18.76 22.88 9.79
C THR A 68 -17.87 23.09 11.00
N LEU A 69 -17.78 22.09 11.89
CA LEU A 69 -16.85 22.11 13.01
C LEU A 69 -15.39 22.25 12.53
N PHE A 70 -15.00 21.44 11.54
CA PHE A 70 -13.65 21.49 10.99
C PHE A 70 -13.36 22.83 10.31
N GLN A 71 -14.30 23.35 9.54
CA GLN A 71 -14.16 24.65 8.89
C GLN A 71 -14.00 25.81 9.90
N LEU A 72 -14.66 25.73 11.06
CA LEU A 72 -14.60 26.76 12.10
C LEU A 72 -13.36 26.67 12.98
N ILE A 73 -12.87 25.45 13.28
CA ILE A 73 -11.72 25.23 14.16
C ILE A 73 -10.38 25.24 13.41
N ASP A 74 -10.37 24.80 12.16
CA ASP A 74 -9.16 24.65 11.35
C ASP A 74 -9.46 24.85 9.85
N PRO A 75 -9.78 26.08 9.42
CA PRO A 75 -10.09 26.37 8.02
C PRO A 75 -8.92 26.05 7.07
N ASP A 76 -7.68 26.17 7.56
CA ASP A 76 -6.46 25.93 6.77
C ASP A 76 -6.04 24.44 6.77
N GLY A 77 -6.75 23.58 7.51
CA GLY A 77 -6.46 22.14 7.61
C GLY A 77 -5.12 21.79 8.26
N THR A 78 -4.44 22.77 8.86
CA THR A 78 -3.06 22.65 9.37
C THR A 78 -2.94 21.70 10.55
N ARG A 79 -3.99 21.53 11.35
CA ARG A 79 -3.97 20.63 12.51
C ARG A 79 -4.06 19.18 12.10
N PHE A 80 -4.94 18.87 11.14
CA PHE A 80 -5.06 17.51 10.63
C PHE A 80 -3.90 17.15 9.70
N ALA A 81 -3.37 18.13 8.95
CA ALA A 81 -2.15 17.95 8.18
C ALA A 81 -0.98 17.52 9.09
N ARG A 82 -0.88 18.07 10.31
CA ARG A 82 0.13 17.70 11.31
C ARG A 82 -0.13 16.39 12.06
N PHE A 83 -1.36 15.88 12.03
CA PHE A 83 -1.70 14.62 12.71
C PHE A 83 -1.04 13.43 12.01
N TYR A 84 -0.90 13.52 10.70
CA TYR A 84 -0.09 12.59 9.93
C TYR A 84 1.29 13.21 9.70
N PRO A 85 2.39 12.45 9.78
CA PRO A 85 3.68 12.95 9.33
C PRO A 85 3.52 13.43 7.89
N ASP A 86 4.22 14.50 7.51
CA ASP A 86 4.26 14.98 6.13
C ASP A 86 4.63 13.80 5.24
N THR A 87 3.63 13.19 4.63
CA THR A 87 3.84 12.31 3.50
C THR A 87 4.27 13.28 2.42
N HIS A 88 5.57 13.61 2.40
CA HIS A 88 6.21 14.00 1.17
C HIS A 88 5.64 13.05 0.14
N ALA A 89 4.97 13.59 -0.86
CA ALA A 89 4.45 12.83 -1.97
C ALA A 89 5.65 12.23 -2.71
N SER A 90 6.32 11.24 -2.12
CA SER A 90 7.03 10.25 -2.87
C SER A 90 5.92 9.59 -3.66
N ALA A 91 5.82 9.99 -4.92
CA ALA A 91 5.04 9.28 -5.90
C ALA A 91 5.35 7.81 -5.68
N THR A 92 4.34 7.03 -5.29
CA THR A 92 4.51 5.59 -5.17
C THR A 92 5.12 5.12 -6.48
N PRO A 93 6.30 4.45 -6.45
CA PRO A 93 6.98 4.10 -7.69
C PRO A 93 6.03 3.30 -8.59
N SER A 94 6.14 3.50 -9.90
CA SER A 94 5.34 2.70 -10.84
C SER A 94 5.65 1.21 -10.65
N THR A 95 4.72 0.34 -11.06
CA THR A 95 4.96 -1.11 -11.05
C THR A 95 6.24 -1.48 -11.80
N GLU A 96 6.50 -0.82 -12.93
CA GLU A 96 7.74 -0.98 -13.69
C GLU A 96 8.97 -0.55 -12.90
N ASP A 97 8.90 0.58 -12.19
CA ASP A 97 10.03 1.11 -11.41
C ASP A 97 10.36 0.21 -10.21
N ALA A 98 9.33 -0.34 -9.57
CA ALA A 98 9.48 -1.29 -8.48
C ALA A 98 10.14 -2.61 -8.96
N LEU A 99 9.70 -3.13 -10.11
CA LEU A 99 10.27 -4.32 -10.72
C LEU A 99 11.72 -4.08 -11.17
N ASP A 100 12.02 -2.93 -11.77
CA ASP A 100 13.38 -2.57 -12.18
C ASP A 100 14.31 -2.43 -10.97
N THR A 101 13.83 -1.82 -9.88
CA THR A 101 14.59 -1.67 -8.63
C THR A 101 14.85 -3.04 -7.98
N PHE A 102 13.84 -3.91 -7.94
CA PHE A 102 13.98 -5.28 -7.43
C PHE A 102 15.02 -6.06 -8.24
N MET A 103 14.95 -6.03 -9.57
CA MET A 103 15.87 -6.76 -10.44
C MET A 103 17.30 -6.21 -10.38
N GLN A 104 17.48 -4.92 -10.08
CA GLN A 104 18.80 -4.34 -9.85
C GLN A 104 19.40 -4.80 -8.52
N ASN A 105 18.60 -4.82 -7.46
CA ASN A 105 19.07 -5.18 -6.12
C ASN A 105 19.26 -6.69 -5.93
N TYR A 106 18.39 -7.51 -6.54
CA TYR A 106 18.35 -8.97 -6.32
C TYR A 106 18.68 -9.81 -7.56
N GLY A 107 18.86 -9.19 -8.74
CA GLY A 107 19.16 -9.91 -9.99
C GLY A 107 20.64 -10.33 -10.17
N ASN A 108 21.48 -10.24 -9.13
CA ASN A 108 22.87 -10.70 -9.13
C ASN A 108 23.02 -11.97 -8.28
N THR A 109 22.28 -13.02 -8.61
CA THR A 109 22.30 -14.29 -7.89
C THR A 109 23.43 -15.22 -8.37
N ASP A 110 23.86 -16.19 -7.56
CA ASP A 110 24.80 -17.26 -7.96
C ASP A 110 24.34 -17.92 -9.29
N PRO A 111 25.23 -18.23 -10.25
CA PRO A 111 24.88 -18.96 -11.48
C PRO A 111 23.97 -20.19 -11.27
N LYS A 112 24.07 -20.88 -10.12
CA LYS A 112 23.15 -21.98 -9.76
C LYS A 112 21.72 -21.49 -9.51
N GLU A 113 21.56 -20.43 -8.74
CA GLU A 113 20.25 -19.83 -8.43
C GLU A 113 19.63 -19.18 -9.67
N GLN A 114 20.46 -18.57 -10.54
CA GLN A 114 20.01 -18.08 -11.85
C GLN A 114 19.45 -19.21 -12.72
N ALA A 115 20.10 -20.36 -12.76
CA ALA A 115 19.62 -21.52 -13.51
C ALA A 115 18.32 -22.10 -12.92
N LEU A 116 18.17 -22.09 -11.60
CA LEU A 116 16.93 -22.48 -10.92
C LEU A 116 15.80 -21.50 -11.22
N LEU A 117 16.05 -20.19 -11.13
CA LEU A 117 15.05 -19.16 -11.43
C LEU A 117 14.63 -19.21 -12.90
N GLU A 118 15.59 -19.38 -13.82
CA GLU A 118 15.31 -19.58 -15.24
C GLU A 118 14.46 -20.84 -15.45
N LYS A 119 14.78 -21.94 -14.77
CA LYS A 119 13.98 -23.16 -14.84
C LYS A 119 12.55 -22.93 -14.32
N LEU A 120 12.38 -22.20 -13.22
CA LEU A 120 11.05 -21.89 -12.65
C LEU A 120 10.21 -20.97 -13.56
N ILE A 121 10.85 -19.98 -14.20
CA ILE A 121 10.16 -19.01 -15.07
C ILE A 121 9.79 -19.63 -16.42
N PHE A 122 10.72 -20.36 -17.06
CA PHE A 122 10.54 -20.83 -18.44
C PHE A 122 10.02 -22.27 -18.54
N ASN A 123 10.23 -23.08 -17.50
CA ASN A 123 9.73 -24.45 -17.44
C ASN A 123 9.17 -24.73 -16.05
N PRO A 124 8.01 -24.12 -15.70
CA PRO A 124 7.33 -24.39 -14.45
C PRO A 124 6.89 -25.86 -14.48
N VAL A 125 7.76 -26.76 -14.02
CA VAL A 125 7.29 -28.01 -13.44
C VAL A 125 6.32 -27.54 -12.37
N ALA A 126 5.08 -28.02 -12.39
CA ALA A 126 4.10 -27.76 -11.35
C ALA A 126 4.74 -28.16 -10.02
N THR A 127 5.46 -27.20 -9.44
CA THR A 127 6.22 -27.36 -8.24
C THR A 127 5.18 -27.06 -7.19
N ASP A 128 4.27 -28.03 -7.03
CA ASP A 128 3.42 -28.06 -5.88
C ASP A 128 4.40 -28.00 -4.71
N TYR A 129 4.34 -26.92 -3.93
CA TYR A 129 5.30 -26.63 -2.86
C TYR A 129 5.42 -27.82 -1.90
N ALA A 130 4.34 -28.60 -1.78
CA ALA A 130 4.30 -29.91 -1.14
C ALA A 130 5.39 -30.88 -1.64
N SER A 131 5.64 -30.96 -2.94
CA SER A 131 6.65 -31.86 -3.53
C SER A 131 8.10 -31.46 -3.24
N VAL A 132 8.36 -30.18 -2.98
CA VAL A 132 9.67 -29.67 -2.55
C VAL A 132 9.90 -29.99 -1.08
N LEU A 133 8.91 -29.70 -0.23
CA LEU A 133 8.95 -30.07 1.19
C LEU A 133 9.14 -31.58 1.38
N ILE A 134 8.40 -32.40 0.63
CA ILE A 134 8.55 -33.88 0.66
C ILE A 134 9.96 -34.33 0.26
N LYS A 135 10.65 -33.61 -0.63
CA LYS A 135 12.04 -33.92 -1.01
C LYS A 135 13.02 -33.44 0.06
N GLU A 136 12.82 -32.26 0.63
CA GLU A 136 13.64 -31.74 1.72
C GLU A 136 13.57 -32.65 2.96
N ASP A 137 12.37 -33.12 3.33
CA ASP A 137 12.18 -34.11 4.41
C ASP A 137 12.87 -35.46 4.12
N ARG A 138 12.95 -35.84 2.84
CA ARG A 138 13.61 -37.08 2.39
C ARG A 138 15.13 -36.99 2.35
N ASP A 139 15.65 -35.87 1.85
CA ASP A 139 17.08 -35.65 1.63
C ASP A 139 17.79 -35.15 2.90
N ASN A 140 17.06 -34.51 3.81
CA ASN A 140 17.54 -34.10 5.12
C ASN A 140 16.62 -34.67 6.21
N PRO A 141 16.65 -36.01 6.46
CA PRO A 141 15.93 -36.58 7.58
C PRO A 141 16.43 -35.88 8.84
N GLN A 142 15.54 -35.13 9.48
CA GLN A 142 15.76 -34.50 10.77
C GLN A 142 16.46 -35.52 11.68
N PRO A 143 17.62 -35.20 12.29
CA PRO A 143 18.35 -36.17 13.09
C PRO A 143 17.40 -36.71 14.17
N SER A 144 17.25 -38.04 14.16
CA SER A 144 16.32 -38.76 15.00
C SER A 144 16.41 -38.27 16.45
N ALA A 145 15.28 -37.81 16.97
CA ALA A 145 14.89 -37.82 18.37
C ALA A 145 16.04 -37.92 19.39
N ALA A 146 16.45 -36.76 19.92
CA ALA A 146 16.92 -36.67 21.30
C ALA A 146 15.85 -37.31 22.24
N PRO A 147 16.19 -37.76 23.46
CA PRO A 147 15.27 -38.57 24.25
C PRO A 147 13.96 -37.80 24.44
N ALA A 148 12.89 -38.31 23.83
CA ALA A 148 11.59 -37.67 23.84
C ALA A 148 11.21 -37.38 25.30
N SER A 149 10.89 -36.13 25.60
CA SER A 149 10.26 -35.80 26.88
C SER A 149 9.01 -36.67 27.02
N GLU A 150 8.63 -37.00 28.25
CA GLU A 150 7.33 -37.66 28.46
C GLU A 150 6.16 -36.80 27.92
N GLN A 151 6.38 -35.50 27.70
CA GLN A 151 5.40 -34.63 27.04
C GLN A 151 5.33 -34.90 25.53
N ASP A 152 6.47 -35.06 24.86
CA ASP A 152 6.52 -35.29 23.41
C ASP A 152 5.88 -36.62 23.05
N SER A 153 6.15 -37.66 23.85
CA SER A 153 5.52 -38.97 23.69
C SER A 153 4.01 -38.98 23.97
N ARG A 154 3.52 -38.09 24.85
CA ARG A 154 2.07 -37.87 25.05
C ARG A 154 1.44 -37.11 23.89
N LEU A 155 2.16 -36.15 23.30
CA LEU A 155 1.70 -35.39 22.13
C LEU A 155 1.63 -36.27 20.88
N ASP A 156 2.64 -37.13 20.66
CA ASP A 156 2.64 -38.10 19.56
C ASP A 156 1.51 -39.12 19.70
N ALA A 157 1.27 -39.64 20.92
CA ALA A 157 0.15 -40.52 21.20
C ALA A 157 -1.22 -39.82 21.01
N PHE A 158 -1.29 -38.52 21.31
CA PHE A 158 -2.49 -37.71 21.08
C PHE A 158 -2.77 -37.50 19.57
N LEU A 159 -1.75 -37.16 18.79
CA LEU A 159 -1.86 -37.01 17.33
C LEU A 159 -2.20 -38.34 16.65
N ALA A 160 -1.64 -39.46 17.12
CA ALA A 160 -1.95 -40.79 16.60
C ALA A 160 -3.37 -41.27 16.94
N SER A 161 -3.93 -40.83 18.08
CA SER A 161 -5.29 -41.19 18.51
C SER A 161 -6.38 -40.35 17.86
N HIS A 162 -6.04 -39.22 17.23
CA HIS A 162 -6.98 -38.36 16.50
C HIS A 162 -6.47 -38.10 15.08
N PRO A 163 -6.53 -39.10 14.17
CA PRO A 163 -6.31 -38.85 12.76
C PRO A 163 -7.36 -37.84 12.30
N ALA A 164 -6.92 -36.75 11.68
CA ALA A 164 -7.73 -35.58 11.36
C ALA A 164 -8.97 -35.93 10.50
N GLU A 165 -10.10 -36.21 11.16
CA GLU A 165 -11.43 -36.04 10.59
C GLU A 165 -11.99 -34.70 11.03
N ASN A 166 -12.21 -33.84 10.03
CA ASN A 166 -13.08 -32.67 10.00
C ASN A 166 -12.51 -31.33 10.49
N THR A 167 -12.18 -30.50 9.49
CA THR A 167 -12.71 -29.14 9.33
C THR A 167 -13.23 -28.47 10.61
N THR A 168 -12.42 -27.61 11.19
CA THR A 168 -12.92 -26.56 12.08
C THR A 168 -13.80 -25.59 11.29
N PRO A 169 -14.97 -25.18 11.82
CA PRO A 169 -15.78 -24.13 11.24
C PRO A 169 -15.02 -22.81 11.31
N VAL A 170 -14.96 -22.10 10.18
CA VAL A 170 -14.55 -20.70 10.11
C VAL A 170 -15.49 -19.89 11.02
N ILE A 171 -14.94 -19.34 12.10
CA ILE A 171 -15.59 -18.26 12.86
C ILE A 171 -15.54 -17.03 11.93
N PRO A 172 -16.68 -16.42 11.54
CA PRO A 172 -16.65 -15.18 10.76
C PRO A 172 -16.19 -14.05 11.69
N ALA A 173 -15.00 -13.50 11.42
CA ALA A 173 -14.61 -12.20 11.95
C ALA A 173 -15.50 -11.11 11.32
N PRO A 174 -15.87 -10.05 12.06
CA PRO A 174 -16.72 -8.98 11.52
C PRO A 174 -16.01 -8.26 10.38
N GLU A 175 -16.73 -8.12 9.26
CA GLU A 175 -16.31 -7.40 8.07
C GLU A 175 -15.96 -5.94 8.41
N PRO A 176 -14.81 -5.41 7.95
CA PRO A 176 -14.69 -3.97 7.78
C PRO A 176 -15.53 -3.58 6.57
N GLU A 177 -16.60 -2.82 6.80
CA GLU A 177 -17.33 -2.15 5.73
C GLU A 177 -16.37 -1.27 4.93
N SER A 178 -15.95 -1.77 3.77
CA SER A 178 -15.28 -0.99 2.74
C SER A 178 -16.28 -0.78 1.61
N HIS A 179 -16.65 0.48 1.42
CA HIS A 179 -17.39 0.93 0.25
C HIS A 179 -16.57 0.69 -1.03
N HIS A 180 -16.58 -0.53 -1.55
CA HIS A 180 -16.11 -0.81 -2.90
C HIS A 180 -17.24 -0.56 -3.88
N LYS A 181 -17.24 0.66 -4.46
CA LYS A 181 -17.80 0.88 -5.80
C LYS A 181 -17.28 -0.23 -6.71
N THR A 182 -18.21 -0.95 -7.32
CA THR A 182 -18.00 -1.95 -8.36
C THR A 182 -16.97 -1.49 -9.39
N ARG A 183 -15.72 -1.93 -9.23
CA ARG A 183 -14.79 -2.11 -10.34
C ARG A 183 -14.81 -3.59 -10.66
N LYS A 184 -15.29 -3.92 -11.86
CA LYS A 184 -15.25 -5.27 -12.43
C LYS A 184 -13.86 -5.84 -12.18
N ALA A 185 -13.80 -6.97 -11.47
CA ALA A 185 -12.60 -7.79 -11.42
C ALA A 185 -12.22 -8.13 -12.87
N PRO A 186 -10.97 -7.87 -13.32
CA PRO A 186 -10.49 -8.51 -14.53
C PRO A 186 -10.52 -10.03 -14.28
N THR A 187 -11.14 -10.75 -15.21
CA THR A 187 -11.06 -12.21 -15.33
C THR A 187 -9.61 -12.69 -15.19
N PRO A 188 -9.34 -13.83 -14.52
CA PRO A 188 -7.99 -14.37 -14.38
C PRO A 188 -7.57 -14.95 -15.72
N ALA A 189 -7.05 -14.09 -16.60
CA ALA A 189 -6.39 -14.50 -17.82
C ALA A 189 -4.92 -14.72 -17.48
N ALA A 190 -4.55 -16.00 -17.27
CA ALA A 190 -3.20 -16.53 -17.25
C ALA A 190 -2.12 -15.51 -16.88
N ASP A 191 -1.92 -15.30 -15.57
CA ASP A 191 -0.78 -14.58 -15.01
C ASP A 191 0.51 -15.35 -15.34
N SER A 192 0.95 -15.24 -16.58
CA SER A 192 2.25 -15.70 -17.01
C SER A 192 3.28 -14.85 -16.26
N PRO A 193 4.31 -15.43 -15.63
CA PRO A 193 5.37 -14.71 -14.90
C PRO A 193 6.29 -13.87 -15.83
N LEU A 194 5.83 -13.60 -17.05
CA LEU A 194 6.58 -13.02 -18.14
C LEU A 194 6.08 -11.60 -18.40
N SER A 195 6.98 -10.64 -18.22
CA SER A 195 6.70 -9.22 -18.40
C SER A 195 7.69 -8.60 -19.38
N GLU A 196 7.28 -7.50 -20.03
CA GLU A 196 8.16 -6.69 -20.90
C GLU A 196 9.41 -6.20 -20.14
N SER A 197 9.27 -5.83 -18.87
CA SER A 197 10.40 -5.41 -18.03
C SER A 197 11.41 -6.54 -17.81
N LEU A 198 10.93 -7.79 -17.65
CA LEU A 198 11.79 -8.96 -17.55
C LEU A 198 12.56 -9.18 -18.85
N ALA A 199 11.90 -9.06 -20.01
CA ALA A 199 12.59 -9.13 -21.30
C ALA A 199 13.68 -8.06 -21.43
N LYS A 200 13.37 -6.80 -21.07
CA LYS A 200 14.35 -5.69 -21.07
C LYS A 200 15.55 -5.98 -20.16
N PHE A 201 15.33 -6.60 -19.01
CA PHE A 201 16.42 -7.04 -18.12
C PHE A 201 17.36 -8.05 -18.79
N TYR A 202 16.82 -9.10 -19.44
CA TYR A 202 17.64 -10.09 -20.14
C TYR A 202 18.42 -9.49 -21.33
N ILE A 203 17.85 -8.48 -22.00
CA ILE A 203 18.54 -7.71 -23.05
C ILE A 203 19.73 -6.94 -22.47
N LYS A 204 19.53 -6.24 -21.35
CA LYS A 204 20.61 -5.52 -20.63
C LYS A 204 21.74 -6.45 -20.19
N ARG A 205 21.42 -7.71 -19.86
CA ARG A 205 22.38 -8.76 -19.49
C ARG A 205 23.03 -9.48 -20.68
N HIS A 206 22.82 -9.01 -21.92
CA HIS A 206 23.34 -9.64 -23.14
C HIS A 206 22.91 -11.10 -23.37
N ARG A 207 21.84 -11.56 -22.71
CA ARG A 207 21.32 -12.92 -22.84
C ARG A 207 20.11 -12.91 -23.77
N TYR A 208 20.39 -12.69 -25.06
CA TYR A 208 19.36 -12.40 -26.06
C TYR A 208 18.47 -13.58 -26.41
N ASP A 209 18.96 -14.83 -26.32
CA ASP A 209 18.16 -16.02 -26.61
C ASP A 209 16.97 -16.14 -25.64
N LYS A 210 17.18 -15.80 -24.36
CA LYS A 210 16.13 -15.82 -23.33
C LYS A 210 15.16 -14.65 -23.46
N ALA A 211 15.68 -13.45 -23.75
CA ALA A 211 14.82 -12.31 -24.06
C ALA A 211 13.88 -12.60 -25.25
N TYR A 212 14.37 -13.32 -26.26
CA TYR A 212 13.57 -13.72 -27.42
C TYR A 212 12.42 -14.68 -27.04
N GLU A 213 12.69 -15.65 -26.17
CA GLU A 213 11.70 -16.59 -25.65
C GLU A 213 10.56 -15.86 -24.89
N ILE A 214 10.92 -14.93 -23.99
CA ILE A 214 9.96 -14.11 -23.23
C ILE A 214 9.06 -13.30 -24.19
N ILE A 215 9.65 -12.56 -25.12
CA ILE A 215 8.88 -11.69 -26.03
C ILE A 215 7.98 -12.54 -26.97
N SER A 216 8.46 -13.72 -27.39
CA SER A 216 7.66 -14.65 -28.19
C SER A 216 6.43 -15.13 -27.43
N GLN A 217 6.59 -15.56 -26.18
CA GLN A 217 5.46 -15.97 -25.34
C GLN A 217 4.51 -14.80 -25.04
N LEU A 218 5.05 -13.62 -24.76
CA LEU A 218 4.26 -12.40 -24.52
C LEU A 218 3.43 -12.00 -25.75
N SER A 219 3.97 -12.15 -26.95
CA SER A 219 3.25 -11.89 -28.21
C SER A 219 2.03 -12.78 -28.40
N LEU A 220 2.08 -14.01 -27.86
CA LEU A 220 0.99 -14.98 -27.95
C LEU A 220 -0.16 -14.59 -27.03
N ASN A 221 0.17 -14.01 -25.87
CA ASN A 221 -0.80 -13.55 -24.87
C ASN A 221 -1.42 -12.19 -25.22
N PHE A 222 -0.71 -11.34 -25.97
CA PHE A 222 -1.14 -9.97 -26.28
C PHE A 222 -1.15 -9.69 -27.81
N PRO A 223 -2.09 -10.26 -28.58
CA PRO A 223 -2.14 -10.13 -30.04
C PRO A 223 -2.35 -8.68 -30.52
N GLU A 224 -3.00 -7.83 -29.71
CA GLU A 224 -3.23 -6.41 -29.99
C GLU A 224 -1.92 -5.62 -30.21
N LYS A 225 -0.82 -6.06 -29.60
CA LYS A 225 0.52 -5.44 -29.74
C LYS A 225 1.44 -6.21 -30.69
N SER A 226 0.89 -7.06 -31.56
CA SER A 226 1.67 -7.95 -32.45
C SER A 226 2.73 -7.25 -33.31
N ILE A 227 2.43 -6.08 -33.88
CA ILE A 227 3.37 -5.30 -34.70
C ILE A 227 4.60 -4.89 -33.87
N TYR A 228 4.39 -4.41 -32.65
CA TYR A 228 5.45 -4.01 -31.73
C TYR A 228 6.37 -5.19 -31.40
N PHE A 229 5.79 -6.34 -31.05
CA PHE A 229 6.57 -7.53 -30.72
C PHE A 229 7.34 -8.08 -31.93
N ALA A 230 6.77 -8.01 -33.14
CA ALA A 230 7.45 -8.45 -34.36
C ALA A 230 8.74 -7.66 -34.61
N ASP A 231 8.72 -6.34 -34.38
CA ASP A 231 9.93 -5.51 -34.49
C ASP A 231 10.95 -5.82 -33.40
N GLN A 232 10.51 -6.03 -32.14
CA GLN A 232 11.40 -6.44 -31.06
C GLN A 232 12.07 -7.79 -31.32
N LEU A 233 11.31 -8.78 -31.83
CA LEU A 233 11.83 -10.10 -32.20
C LEU A 233 12.82 -10.00 -33.36
N ARG A 234 12.55 -9.15 -34.36
CA ARG A 234 13.47 -8.90 -35.48
C ARG A 234 14.77 -8.26 -35.01
N PHE A 235 14.70 -7.32 -34.07
CA PHE A 235 15.87 -6.71 -33.44
C PHE A 235 16.70 -7.75 -32.66
N LEU A 236 16.05 -8.54 -31.80
CA LEU A 236 16.71 -9.60 -31.03
C LEU A 236 17.39 -10.64 -31.91
N ARG A 237 16.74 -11.08 -33.00
CA ARG A 237 17.36 -12.01 -33.97
C ARG A 237 18.66 -11.46 -34.55
N LYS A 238 18.71 -10.16 -34.87
CA LYS A 238 19.93 -9.50 -35.36
C LYS A 238 21.01 -9.47 -34.27
N LEU A 239 20.64 -9.15 -33.03
CA LEU A 239 21.59 -9.18 -31.91
C LEU A 239 22.18 -10.57 -31.67
N ILE A 240 21.35 -11.61 -31.65
CA ILE A 240 21.80 -13.01 -31.52
C ILE A 240 22.77 -13.37 -32.66
N ALA A 241 22.45 -13.01 -33.90
CA ALA A 241 23.33 -13.26 -35.04
C ALA A 241 24.69 -12.55 -34.88
N SER A 242 24.68 -11.28 -34.44
CA SER A 242 25.92 -10.53 -34.20
C SER A 242 26.76 -11.13 -33.05
N GLN A 243 26.12 -11.56 -31.96
CA GLN A 243 26.79 -12.20 -30.82
C GLN A 243 27.44 -13.53 -31.23
N ARG A 244 26.75 -14.33 -32.03
CA ARG A 244 27.30 -15.59 -32.57
C ARG A 244 28.51 -15.36 -33.47
N LEU A 245 28.48 -14.30 -34.30
CA LEU A 245 29.61 -13.93 -35.14
C LEU A 245 30.80 -13.41 -34.32
N ALA A 246 30.55 -12.67 -33.23
CA ALA A 246 31.59 -12.18 -32.33
C ALA A 246 32.27 -13.29 -31.53
N ASN A 247 31.51 -14.31 -31.09
CA ASN A 247 32.05 -15.45 -30.34
C ASN A 247 32.81 -16.47 -31.19
N ASN A 248 32.64 -16.43 -32.52
CA ASN A 248 33.28 -17.36 -33.47
C ASN A 248 34.55 -16.77 -34.12
N LYS A 249 35.14 -15.76 -33.47
CA LYS A 249 36.29 -14.99 -33.92
C LYS A 249 37.35 -15.04 -32.83
#